data_AF-A0A968WV17-F1
#
_entry.id   AF-A0A968WV17-F1
#
_cell.length_a   1.000
_cell.length_b   1.000
_cell.length_c   1.000
_cell.angle_alpha   90.00
_cell.angle_beta   90.00
_cell.angle_gamma   90.00
#
_symmetry.space_group_name_H-M   'P 1'
#
loop_
_entity.id
_entity.type
_entity.pdbx_description
1 polymer ?
#
loop_
_entity_poly.entity_id
_entity_poly.type
_entity_poly.pdbx_seq_one_letter_code
_entity_poly.pdbx_strand_id
1 'polypeptide(L)'
;MATPENTYALILAGGSGTRFWPLSRNSRPKQLLDLFGNGTLLEQTIRRLEGLVPLENILILTNELQRDEVRSVASMLPAENIFAEPAKRDTAPAVALGIGLVAARNPDALMMVLPADQLIQDIPAYHTVMKDALETAEKSDGLVTIGIRPTWACPSYGYIERGNRASIPGLHCENAPVEVTRFREKPNAELAEQFLSQGGFTWNAGMFVWSLPTVIQQLTTHAPELAKFVSELRHSSDIHTTVAAQFPKLTPISIDYALMESADRVLNIEATFDWDDVGSWLSVAKYLEKYGQENRANEQISEIDSENNIVFNARPGTRIALLGVDDLIVVQTPDALLVANRHQADSIKSFLTSCQSSCCKFK
;
A
#
# COMPACT_ATOMS: atom_id res chain seq x y z
N MET A 1 1.72 -23.43 13.73
CA MET A 1 0.94 -22.67 12.74
C MET A 1 0.21 -21.63 13.53
N ALA A 2 0.54 -20.37 13.29
CA ALA A 2 -0.19 -19.23 13.83
C ALA A 2 -1.70 -19.45 13.72
N THR A 3 -2.42 -19.30 14.83
CA THR A 3 -3.87 -19.28 14.80
C THR A 3 -4.34 -17.90 14.31
N PRO A 4 -5.44 -17.83 13.52
CA PRO A 4 -6.00 -16.55 13.07
C PRO A 4 -6.25 -15.57 14.22
N GLU A 5 -6.63 -16.08 15.40
CA GLU A 5 -6.89 -15.30 16.62
C GLU A 5 -5.65 -14.52 17.13
N ASN A 6 -4.44 -15.02 16.87
CA ASN A 6 -3.19 -14.38 17.26
C ASN A 6 -2.58 -13.49 16.17
N THR A 7 -3.23 -13.41 15.01
CA THR A 7 -2.75 -12.63 13.87
C THR A 7 -3.53 -11.32 13.77
N TYR A 8 -2.80 -10.23 13.56
CA TYR A 8 -3.34 -8.90 13.34
C TYR A 8 -2.88 -8.35 11.99
N ALA A 9 -3.71 -7.51 11.39
CA ALA A 9 -3.33 -6.76 10.19
C ALA A 9 -3.45 -5.26 10.45
N LEU A 10 -2.41 -4.53 10.07
CA LEU A 10 -2.40 -3.07 10.02
C LEU A 10 -2.42 -2.64 8.56
N ILE A 11 -3.51 -2.02 8.15
CA ILE A 11 -3.66 -1.44 6.82
C ILE A 11 -3.32 0.05 6.88
N LEU A 12 -2.33 0.47 6.09
CA LEU A 12 -1.93 1.88 5.96
C LEU A 12 -2.71 2.53 4.82
N ALA A 13 -3.64 3.43 5.17
CA ALA A 13 -4.59 4.09 4.28
C ALA A 13 -4.53 5.64 4.38
N GLY A 14 -3.34 6.21 4.59
CA GLY A 14 -3.12 7.66 4.74
C GLY A 14 -2.68 8.40 3.46
N GLY A 15 -2.56 7.70 2.32
CA GLY A 15 -2.07 8.27 1.06
C GLY A 15 -2.97 9.37 0.49
N SER A 16 -2.38 10.39 -0.16
CA SER A 16 -3.13 11.53 -0.72
C SER A 16 -3.62 11.31 -2.17
N GLY A 17 -3.13 10.28 -2.87
CA GLY A 17 -3.72 9.76 -4.12
C GLY A 17 -4.03 10.76 -5.25
N THR A 18 -3.23 11.81 -5.48
CA THR A 18 -3.60 12.93 -6.38
C THR A 18 -3.46 12.66 -7.88
N ARG A 19 -2.84 11.55 -8.29
CA ARG A 19 -2.60 11.22 -9.71
C ARG A 19 -3.86 10.82 -10.48
N PHE A 20 -4.92 10.44 -9.75
CA PHE A 20 -6.21 10.01 -10.31
C PHE A 20 -7.24 11.14 -10.38
N TRP A 21 -6.85 12.40 -10.22
CA TRP A 21 -7.77 13.50 -10.49
C TRP A 21 -8.27 13.40 -11.93
N PRO A 22 -9.56 13.68 -12.22
CA PRO A 22 -10.58 14.23 -11.36
C PRO A 22 -11.39 13.18 -10.62
N LEU A 23 -10.99 11.91 -10.61
CA LEU A 23 -11.66 10.89 -9.81
C LEU A 23 -11.25 10.98 -8.34
N SER A 24 -9.96 11.16 -8.05
CA SER A 24 -9.49 11.34 -6.67
C SER A 24 -9.74 12.74 -6.13
N ARG A 25 -10.00 12.80 -4.82
CA ARG A 25 -10.12 14.03 -4.01
C ARG A 25 -9.26 13.89 -2.76
N ASN A 26 -9.03 14.99 -2.05
CA ASN A 26 -8.25 14.96 -0.80
C ASN A 26 -8.87 14.01 0.25
N SER A 27 -10.20 14.01 0.36
CA SER A 27 -10.96 13.11 1.24
C SER A 27 -11.21 11.73 0.64
N ARG A 28 -11.05 11.57 -0.68
CA ARG A 28 -11.27 10.32 -1.41
C ARG A 28 -10.09 9.98 -2.34
N PRO A 29 -8.94 9.59 -1.75
CA PRO A 29 -7.74 9.19 -2.49
C PRO A 29 -7.91 7.82 -3.15
N LYS A 30 -6.87 7.39 -3.88
CA LYS A 30 -6.82 6.15 -4.68
C LYS A 30 -7.40 4.92 -3.98
N GLN A 31 -7.03 4.68 -2.72
CA GLN A 31 -7.49 3.51 -1.98
C GLN A 31 -9.01 3.45 -1.77
N LEU A 32 -9.71 4.59 -1.89
CA LEU A 32 -11.16 4.73 -1.74
C LEU A 32 -11.88 4.88 -3.10
N LEU A 33 -11.18 4.60 -4.20
CA LEU A 33 -11.75 4.60 -5.55
C LEU A 33 -12.05 3.18 -6.00
N ASP A 34 -13.23 2.98 -6.57
CA ASP A 34 -13.55 1.78 -7.34
C ASP A 34 -13.09 1.98 -8.78
N LEU A 35 -11.89 1.48 -9.08
CA LEU A 35 -11.25 1.61 -10.39
C LEU A 35 -11.58 0.45 -11.33
N PHE A 36 -12.07 -0.67 -10.79
CA PHE A 36 -12.16 -1.94 -11.51
C PHE A 36 -13.55 -2.60 -11.44
N GLY A 37 -14.53 -1.94 -10.81
CA GLY A 37 -15.93 -2.38 -10.74
C GLY A 37 -16.22 -3.48 -9.71
N ASN A 38 -15.28 -3.76 -8.80
CA ASN A 38 -15.38 -4.83 -7.81
C ASN A 38 -15.17 -4.33 -6.36
N GLY A 39 -15.37 -3.02 -6.14
CA GLY A 39 -15.14 -2.34 -4.87
C GLY A 39 -13.82 -1.58 -4.86
N THR A 40 -13.65 -0.74 -3.84
CA THR A 40 -12.44 0.07 -3.67
C THR A 40 -11.21 -0.80 -3.37
N LEU A 41 -10.01 -0.29 -3.63
CA LEU A 41 -8.77 -1.01 -3.29
C LEU A 41 -8.65 -1.32 -1.79
N LEU A 42 -9.18 -0.46 -0.92
CA LEU A 42 -9.26 -0.73 0.51
C LEU A 42 -10.19 -1.91 0.81
N GLU A 43 -11.37 -1.97 0.20
CA GLU A 43 -12.29 -3.11 0.37
C GLU A 43 -11.65 -4.41 -0.12
N GLN A 44 -10.97 -4.35 -1.26
CA GLN A 44 -10.26 -5.51 -1.82
C GLN A 44 -9.14 -5.98 -0.87
N THR A 45 -8.40 -5.04 -0.27
CA THR A 45 -7.36 -5.35 0.74
C THR A 45 -7.96 -6.03 1.97
N ILE A 46 -9.09 -5.53 2.48
CA ILE A 46 -9.79 -6.14 3.63
C ILE A 46 -10.30 -7.53 3.27
N ARG A 47 -11.00 -7.69 2.13
CA ARG A 47 -11.55 -8.99 1.70
C ARG A 47 -10.46 -10.04 1.49
N ARG A 48 -9.29 -9.65 0.97
CA ARG A 48 -8.16 -10.56 0.76
C ARG A 48 -7.64 -11.18 2.06
N LEU A 49 -7.90 -10.56 3.21
CA LEU A 49 -7.52 -11.08 4.53
C LEU A 49 -8.50 -12.12 5.10
N GLU A 50 -9.65 -12.35 4.46
CA GLU A 50 -10.61 -13.37 4.89
C GLU A 50 -9.94 -14.74 5.03
N GLY A 51 -10.10 -15.40 6.17
CA GLY A 51 -9.45 -16.68 6.47
C GLY A 51 -7.98 -16.60 6.91
N LEU A 52 -7.36 -15.42 6.88
CA LEU A 52 -6.04 -15.16 7.47
C LEU A 52 -6.15 -14.40 8.79
N VAL A 53 -6.98 -13.35 8.82
CA VAL A 53 -7.12 -12.44 9.96
C VAL A 53 -8.60 -12.19 10.24
N PRO A 54 -9.08 -12.37 11.49
CA PRO A 54 -10.46 -12.07 11.84
C PRO A 54 -10.70 -10.55 11.83
N LEU A 55 -11.93 -10.11 11.55
CA LEU A 55 -12.24 -8.69 11.33
C LEU A 55 -11.90 -7.80 12.55
N GLU A 56 -12.06 -8.33 13.76
CA GLU A 56 -11.70 -7.68 15.02
C GLU A 56 -10.20 -7.38 15.19
N ASN A 57 -9.35 -8.08 14.44
CA ASN A 57 -7.89 -7.94 14.45
C ASN A 57 -7.35 -7.15 13.24
N ILE A 58 -8.23 -6.63 12.37
CA ILE A 58 -7.85 -5.74 11.27
C ILE A 58 -7.97 -4.30 11.75
N LEU A 59 -6.85 -3.57 11.75
CA LEU A 59 -6.74 -2.16 12.07
C LEU A 59 -6.42 -1.35 10.81
N ILE A 60 -6.97 -0.15 10.70
CA ILE A 60 -6.71 0.79 9.61
C ILE A 60 -6.19 2.09 10.19
N LEU A 61 -5.02 2.54 9.72
CA LEU A 61 -4.53 3.89 9.96
C LEU A 61 -4.80 4.76 8.76
N THR A 62 -5.37 5.93 9.00
CA THR A 62 -5.67 6.92 7.96
C THR A 62 -5.43 8.33 8.51
N ASN A 63 -5.88 9.37 7.81
CA ASN A 63 -5.84 10.74 8.30
C ASN A 63 -7.26 11.30 8.53
N GLU A 64 -7.34 12.40 9.29
CA GLU A 64 -8.62 13.01 9.66
C GLU A 64 -9.50 13.40 8.46
N LEU A 65 -8.92 13.78 7.31
CA LEU A 65 -9.68 14.15 6.12
C LEU A 65 -10.35 12.95 5.43
N GLN A 66 -9.80 11.75 5.63
CA GLN A 66 -10.23 10.51 4.97
C GLN A 66 -11.04 9.60 5.91
N ARG A 67 -10.99 9.85 7.22
CA ARG A 67 -11.56 9.02 8.27
C ARG A 67 -13.01 8.60 8.01
N ASP A 68 -13.86 9.55 7.64
CA ASP A 68 -15.29 9.28 7.50
C ASP A 68 -15.57 8.40 6.27
N GLU A 69 -14.87 8.62 5.16
CA GLU A 69 -14.97 7.78 3.96
C GLU A 69 -14.39 6.38 4.22
N VAL A 70 -13.23 6.29 4.89
CA VAL A 70 -12.64 5.01 5.31
C VAL A 70 -13.61 4.22 6.19
N ARG A 71 -14.29 4.88 7.15
CA ARG A 71 -15.32 4.23 7.99
C ARG A 71 -16.51 3.73 7.20
N SER A 72 -16.95 4.48 6.19
CA SER A 72 -18.04 4.05 5.31
C SER A 72 -17.64 2.80 4.53
N VAL A 73 -16.46 2.82 3.91
CA VAL A 73 -15.91 1.73 3.10
C VAL A 73 -15.60 0.49 3.94
N ALA A 74 -15.01 0.68 5.12
CA ALA A 74 -14.60 -0.39 6.04
C ALA A 74 -15.63 -0.64 7.16
N SER A 75 -16.93 -0.46 6.87
CA SER A 75 -18.02 -0.56 7.86
C SER A 75 -18.22 -1.96 8.46
N MET A 76 -17.59 -2.99 7.89
CA MET A 76 -17.54 -4.34 8.45
C MET A 76 -16.56 -4.48 9.62
N LEU A 77 -15.67 -3.52 9.83
CA LEU A 77 -14.69 -3.53 10.92
C LEU A 77 -15.24 -2.80 12.16
N PRO A 78 -14.77 -3.13 13.38
CA PRO A 78 -15.05 -2.33 14.57
C PRO A 78 -14.61 -0.86 14.37
N ALA A 79 -15.46 0.09 14.77
CA ALA A 79 -15.20 1.51 14.53
C ALA A 79 -13.91 2.01 15.22
N GLU A 80 -13.57 1.41 16.36
CA GLU A 80 -12.35 1.65 17.14
C GLU A 80 -11.07 1.14 16.45
N ASN A 81 -11.18 0.26 15.46
CA ASN A 81 -10.04 -0.24 14.70
C ASN A 81 -9.63 0.71 13.56
N ILE A 82 -10.43 1.74 13.28
CA ILE A 82 -10.15 2.75 12.27
C ILE A 82 -9.66 4.01 12.97
N PHE A 83 -8.34 4.23 12.95
CA PHE A 83 -7.68 5.30 13.68
C PHE A 83 -7.15 6.37 12.72
N ALA A 84 -7.53 7.62 12.96
CA ALA A 84 -7.01 8.75 12.21
C ALA A 84 -5.76 9.31 12.90
N GLU A 85 -4.65 9.39 12.16
CA GLU A 85 -3.40 9.98 12.63
C GLU A 85 -3.57 11.49 12.86
N PRO A 86 -3.11 12.03 14.00
CA PRO A 86 -3.28 13.44 14.34
C PRO A 86 -2.35 14.38 13.53
N ALA A 87 -1.32 13.82 12.89
CA ALA A 87 -0.37 14.56 12.07
C ALA A 87 0.25 13.64 11.01
N LYS A 88 0.67 14.19 9.86
CA LYS A 88 1.40 13.39 8.86
C LYS A 88 2.84 13.17 9.31
N ARG A 89 3.19 11.91 9.60
CA ARG A 89 4.52 11.50 10.08
C ARG A 89 5.20 10.38 9.27
N ASP A 90 4.64 10.04 8.09
CA ASP A 90 5.15 8.96 7.23
C ASP A 90 4.99 7.56 7.87
N THR A 91 5.51 6.50 7.23
CA THR A 91 5.11 5.13 7.56
C THR A 91 5.69 4.59 8.88
N ALA A 92 6.87 5.02 9.35
CA ALA A 92 7.42 4.45 10.59
C ALA A 92 6.61 4.81 11.83
N PRO A 93 6.24 6.09 12.05
CA PRO A 93 5.36 6.48 13.16
C PRO A 93 3.97 5.84 13.08
N ALA A 94 3.40 5.72 11.88
CA ALA A 94 2.13 5.02 11.67
C ALA A 94 2.25 3.53 12.05
N VAL A 95 3.29 2.84 11.58
CA VAL A 95 3.55 1.45 11.96
C VAL A 95 3.78 1.32 13.47
N ALA A 96 4.53 2.22 14.09
CA ALA A 96 4.73 2.23 15.54
C ALA A 96 3.42 2.43 16.33
N LEU A 97 2.52 3.29 15.84
CA LEU A 97 1.17 3.41 16.39
C LEU A 97 0.42 2.08 16.30
N GLY A 98 0.41 1.44 15.13
CA GLY A 98 -0.22 0.13 14.95
C GLY A 98 0.36 -0.95 15.87
N ILE A 99 1.69 -1.01 16.00
CA ILE A 99 2.38 -1.93 16.93
C ILE A 99 1.92 -1.68 18.36
N GLY A 100 1.85 -0.42 18.81
CA GLY A 100 1.39 -0.06 20.15
C GLY A 100 -0.07 -0.44 20.40
N LEU A 101 -0.96 -0.19 19.43
CA LEU A 101 -2.37 -0.56 19.51
C LEU A 101 -2.57 -2.09 19.60
N VAL A 102 -1.82 -2.85 18.81
CA VAL A 102 -1.85 -4.32 18.85
C VAL A 102 -1.24 -4.83 20.15
N ALA A 103 -0.09 -4.31 20.58
CA ALA A 103 0.59 -4.73 21.80
C ALA A 103 -0.23 -4.46 23.08
N ALA A 104 -1.10 -3.45 23.08
CA ALA A 104 -2.05 -3.20 24.16
C ALA A 104 -3.15 -4.28 24.26
N ARG A 105 -3.43 -5.00 23.16
CA ARG A 105 -4.44 -6.08 23.09
C ARG A 105 -3.80 -7.46 23.23
N ASN A 106 -2.74 -7.72 22.47
CA ASN A 106 -2.00 -8.97 22.46
C ASN A 106 -0.49 -8.70 22.24
N PRO A 107 0.34 -8.77 23.30
CA PRO A 107 1.78 -8.48 23.19
C PRO A 107 2.59 -9.55 22.48
N ASP A 108 2.02 -10.75 22.26
CA ASP A 108 2.67 -11.90 21.64
C ASP A 108 2.14 -12.17 20.22
N ALA A 109 1.39 -11.23 19.65
CA ALA A 109 0.78 -11.36 18.35
C ALA A 109 1.79 -11.48 17.20
N LEU A 110 1.32 -12.02 16.08
CA LEU A 110 1.90 -11.78 14.77
C LEU A 110 1.16 -10.62 14.11
N MET A 111 1.89 -9.80 13.36
CA MET A 111 1.35 -8.62 12.73
C MET A 111 1.80 -8.51 11.28
N MET A 112 0.82 -8.29 10.41
CA MET A 112 1.01 -7.95 9.00
C MET A 112 0.84 -6.45 8.84
N VAL A 113 1.73 -5.80 8.10
CA VAL A 113 1.58 -4.40 7.67
C VAL A 113 1.34 -4.40 6.17
N LEU A 114 0.26 -3.75 5.74
CA LEU A 114 -0.23 -3.80 4.36
C LEU A 114 -0.56 -2.40 3.84
N PRO A 115 -0.13 -2.04 2.62
CA PRO A 115 -0.65 -0.87 1.92
C PRO A 115 -2.12 -1.09 1.51
N ALA A 116 -2.94 -0.05 1.61
CA ALA A 116 -4.36 -0.11 1.25
C ALA A 116 -4.65 0.01 -0.26
N ASP A 117 -3.62 0.25 -1.07
CA ASP A 117 -3.76 0.84 -2.40
C ASP A 117 -3.11 0.01 -3.51
N GLN A 118 -2.96 -1.29 -3.30
CA GLN A 118 -2.35 -2.21 -4.26
C GLN A 118 -3.37 -3.19 -4.82
N LEU A 119 -3.23 -3.54 -6.11
CA LEU A 119 -4.07 -4.53 -6.77
C LEU A 119 -3.39 -5.91 -6.74
N ILE A 120 -4.11 -6.91 -6.26
CA ILE A 120 -3.73 -8.33 -6.25
C ILE A 120 -4.99 -9.14 -6.50
N GLN A 121 -5.02 -9.95 -7.55
CA GLN A 121 -6.20 -10.71 -7.98
C GLN A 121 -6.10 -12.20 -7.63
N ASP A 122 -4.89 -12.77 -7.59
CA ASP A 122 -4.58 -14.15 -7.23
C ASP A 122 -4.56 -14.31 -5.70
N ILE A 123 -5.77 -14.33 -5.13
CA ILE A 123 -5.98 -14.49 -3.69
C ILE A 123 -5.40 -15.81 -3.15
N PRO A 124 -5.54 -16.97 -3.83
CA PRO A 124 -4.92 -18.22 -3.37
C PRO A 124 -3.40 -18.13 -3.24
N ALA A 125 -2.68 -17.61 -4.25
CA ALA A 125 -1.23 -17.46 -4.17
C ALA A 125 -0.82 -16.44 -3.09
N TYR A 126 -1.58 -15.34 -2.94
CA TYR A 126 -1.39 -14.39 -1.84
C TYR A 126 -1.51 -15.07 -0.48
N HIS A 127 -2.53 -15.89 -0.28
CA HIS A 127 -2.73 -16.62 0.98
C HIS A 127 -1.58 -17.55 1.29
N THR A 128 -1.07 -18.30 0.31
CA THR A 128 0.08 -19.19 0.50
C THR A 128 1.30 -18.39 0.94
N VAL A 129 1.64 -17.30 0.24
CA VAL A 129 2.79 -16.45 0.58
C VAL A 129 2.64 -15.83 1.96
N MET A 130 1.47 -15.31 2.32
CA MET A 130 1.26 -14.69 3.63
C MET A 130 1.27 -15.70 4.77
N LYS A 131 0.78 -16.93 4.56
CA LYS A 131 0.90 -18.01 5.56
C LYS A 131 2.35 -18.40 5.78
N ASP A 132 3.14 -18.54 4.71
CA ASP A 132 4.57 -18.81 4.80
C ASP A 132 5.31 -17.67 5.52
N ALA A 133 4.93 -16.41 5.27
CA ALA A 133 5.49 -15.24 5.94
C ALA A 133 5.14 -15.22 7.45
N LEU A 134 3.89 -15.53 7.81
CA LEU A 134 3.45 -15.65 9.20
C LEU A 134 4.20 -16.77 9.93
N GLU A 135 4.33 -17.96 9.32
CA GLU A 135 5.07 -19.07 9.92
C GLU A 135 6.56 -18.75 10.06
N THR A 136 7.14 -18.04 9.08
CA THR A 136 8.53 -17.55 9.14
C THR A 136 8.72 -16.57 10.29
N ALA A 137 7.82 -15.60 10.45
CA ALA A 137 7.86 -14.62 11.53
C ALA A 137 7.62 -15.23 12.92
N GLU A 138 6.79 -16.29 13.01
CA GLU A 138 6.54 -17.04 14.24
C GLU A 138 7.79 -17.79 14.73
N LYS A 139 8.57 -18.36 13.79
CA LYS A 139 9.68 -19.28 14.10
C LYS A 139 11.06 -18.63 14.04
N SER A 140 11.15 -17.34 13.78
CA SER A 140 12.42 -16.62 13.67
C SER A 140 12.38 -15.26 14.38
N ASP A 141 13.57 -14.70 14.56
CA ASP A 141 13.82 -13.35 15.04
C ASP A 141 13.98 -12.33 13.89
N GLY A 142 13.56 -12.69 12.68
CA GLY A 142 13.66 -11.84 11.49
C GLY A 142 12.40 -11.02 11.21
N LEU A 143 12.59 -9.84 10.63
CA LEU A 143 11.50 -9.05 10.03
C LEU A 143 11.27 -9.55 8.59
N VAL A 144 10.08 -10.06 8.28
CA VAL A 144 9.77 -10.59 6.95
C VAL A 144 9.23 -9.49 6.05
N THR A 145 9.73 -9.38 4.83
CA THR A 145 9.23 -8.49 3.77
C THR A 145 8.87 -9.28 2.52
N ILE A 146 7.85 -8.83 1.80
CA ILE A 146 7.41 -9.47 0.55
C ILE A 146 8.05 -8.76 -0.64
N GLY A 147 8.71 -9.54 -1.50
CA GLY A 147 9.43 -9.05 -2.67
C GLY A 147 8.68 -9.35 -3.97
N ILE A 148 8.51 -8.36 -4.85
CA ILE A 148 7.97 -8.57 -6.20
C ILE A 148 9.10 -8.74 -7.20
N ARG A 149 8.99 -9.71 -8.11
CA ARG A 149 9.98 -9.88 -9.17
C ARG A 149 10.03 -8.64 -10.09
N PRO A 150 11.18 -7.95 -10.22
CA PRO A 150 11.30 -6.79 -11.07
C PRO A 150 11.15 -7.19 -12.55
N THR A 151 10.33 -6.45 -13.28
CA THR A 151 10.15 -6.63 -14.74
C THR A 151 10.62 -5.43 -15.55
N TRP A 152 10.96 -4.33 -14.88
CA TRP A 152 11.63 -3.15 -15.45
C TRP A 152 12.46 -2.43 -14.37
N ALA A 153 13.20 -1.39 -14.74
CA ALA A 153 13.93 -0.56 -13.78
C ALA A 153 13.00 0.55 -13.25
N CYS A 154 12.63 0.50 -11.96
CA CYS A 154 11.68 1.43 -11.36
C CYS A 154 12.32 2.21 -10.20
N PRO A 155 12.81 3.45 -10.39
CA PRO A 155 13.45 4.22 -9.32
C PRO A 155 12.48 4.66 -8.21
N SER A 156 11.17 4.48 -8.42
CA SER A 156 10.15 4.81 -7.40
C SER A 156 9.90 3.70 -6.38
N TYR A 157 10.47 2.51 -6.57
CA TYR A 157 10.34 1.37 -5.65
C TYR A 157 11.61 1.14 -4.83
N GLY A 158 11.45 0.57 -3.64
CA GLY A 158 12.57 -0.03 -2.91
C GLY A 158 13.04 -1.31 -3.58
N TYR A 159 14.34 -1.60 -3.49
CA TYR A 159 14.95 -2.84 -3.98
C TYR A 159 15.56 -3.62 -2.82
N ILE A 160 15.31 -4.92 -2.82
CA ILE A 160 15.74 -5.88 -1.80
C ILE A 160 16.70 -6.86 -2.47
N GLU A 161 17.97 -6.81 -2.08
CA GLU A 161 19.00 -7.77 -2.52
C GLU A 161 18.86 -9.08 -1.75
N ARG A 162 18.55 -10.14 -2.48
CA ARG A 162 18.28 -11.47 -1.92
C ARG A 162 19.58 -12.24 -1.77
N GLY A 163 19.80 -12.77 -0.57
CA GLY A 163 20.94 -13.60 -0.22
C GLY A 163 20.60 -15.08 -0.28
N ASN A 164 21.24 -15.85 0.60
CA ASN A 164 21.06 -17.30 0.68
C ASN A 164 19.73 -17.66 1.35
N ARG A 165 19.25 -18.88 1.10
CA ARG A 165 18.10 -19.45 1.82
C ARG A 165 18.31 -19.38 3.33
N ALA A 166 17.32 -18.83 4.03
CA ALA A 166 17.38 -18.71 5.48
C ALA A 166 17.25 -20.10 6.13
N SER A 167 18.05 -20.34 7.16
CA SER A 167 17.97 -21.56 7.96
C SER A 167 17.11 -21.27 9.19
N ILE A 168 15.89 -21.81 9.21
CA ILE A 168 14.91 -21.61 10.28
C ILE A 168 14.42 -23.00 10.74
N PRO A 169 14.82 -23.45 11.94
CA PRO A 169 14.46 -24.78 12.44
C PRO A 169 12.95 -25.02 12.47
N GLY A 170 12.53 -26.15 11.92
CA GLY A 170 11.13 -26.57 11.92
C GLY A 170 10.21 -25.75 11.02
N LEU A 171 10.73 -24.85 10.17
CA LEU A 171 9.94 -24.12 9.19
C LEU A 171 9.53 -25.05 8.03
N HIS A 172 8.23 -25.13 7.75
CA HIS A 172 7.68 -25.83 6.60
C HIS A 172 6.88 -24.84 5.76
N CYS A 173 7.41 -24.47 4.60
CA CYS A 173 6.80 -23.47 3.74
C CYS A 173 6.93 -23.88 2.27
N GLU A 174 6.00 -23.40 1.43
CA GLU A 174 6.07 -23.54 -0.02
C GLU A 174 7.04 -22.49 -0.60
N ASN A 175 6.95 -21.26 -0.09
CA ASN A 175 7.78 -20.13 -0.48
C ASN A 175 8.89 -19.92 0.56
N ALA A 176 10.08 -20.43 0.27
CA ALA A 176 11.19 -20.40 1.21
C ALA A 176 11.73 -18.96 1.42
N PRO A 177 11.89 -18.52 2.69
CA PRO A 177 12.52 -17.24 2.98
C PRO A 177 14.01 -17.28 2.66
N VAL A 178 14.54 -16.13 2.24
CA VAL A 178 15.97 -15.89 2.05
C VAL A 178 16.42 -14.74 2.94
N GLU A 179 17.68 -14.75 3.34
CA GLU A 179 18.29 -13.62 4.04
C GLU A 179 18.35 -12.41 3.09
N VAL A 180 18.12 -11.21 3.62
CA VAL A 180 18.32 -9.96 2.86
C VAL A 180 19.74 -9.47 3.10
N THR A 181 20.51 -9.35 2.03
CA THR A 181 21.89 -8.82 2.10
C THR A 181 21.89 -7.30 2.19
N ARG A 182 20.94 -6.66 1.51
CA ARG A 182 20.87 -5.21 1.41
C ARG A 182 19.46 -4.77 1.06
N PHE A 183 18.99 -3.73 1.75
CA PHE A 183 17.77 -3.01 1.41
C PHE A 183 18.16 -1.63 0.87
N ARG A 184 17.51 -1.19 -0.21
CA ARG A 184 17.74 0.14 -0.81
C ARG A 184 16.41 0.77 -1.19
N GLU A 185 15.98 1.77 -0.43
CA GLU A 185 14.76 2.51 -0.76
C GLU A 185 15.00 3.54 -1.88
N LYS A 186 14.21 3.45 -2.95
CA LYS A 186 14.15 4.41 -4.07
C LYS A 186 15.52 4.82 -4.64
N PRO A 187 16.24 3.89 -5.31
CA PRO A 187 17.51 4.21 -5.95
C PRO A 187 17.33 5.20 -7.12
N ASN A 188 18.42 5.82 -7.57
CA ASN A 188 18.40 6.57 -8.83
C ASN A 188 18.19 5.63 -10.03
N ALA A 189 17.88 6.21 -11.20
CA ALA A 189 17.53 5.45 -12.39
C ALA A 189 18.66 4.51 -12.85
N GLU A 190 19.90 4.99 -12.81
CA GLU A 190 21.07 4.21 -13.20
C GLU A 190 21.27 2.99 -12.30
N LEU A 191 21.08 3.15 -11.00
CA LEU A 191 21.21 2.06 -10.04
C LEU A 191 20.04 1.07 -10.13
N ALA A 192 18.83 1.52 -10.45
CA ALA A 192 17.69 0.65 -10.72
C ALA A 192 17.92 -0.25 -11.94
N GLU A 193 18.54 0.28 -13.01
CA GLU A 193 18.95 -0.49 -14.19
C GLU A 193 20.06 -1.51 -13.85
N GLN A 194 21.02 -1.11 -13.03
CA GLN A 194 22.06 -2.02 -12.54
C GLN A 194 21.46 -3.17 -11.72
N PHE A 195 20.54 -2.90 -10.79
CA PHE A 195 19.87 -3.95 -10.02
C PHE A 195 19.07 -4.91 -10.89
N LEU A 196 18.36 -4.40 -11.90
CA LEU A 196 17.62 -5.25 -12.84
C LEU A 196 18.56 -6.15 -13.64
N SER A 197 19.66 -5.60 -14.17
CA SER A 197 20.61 -6.35 -15.00
C SER A 197 21.46 -7.35 -14.21
N GLN A 198 21.82 -7.02 -12.96
CA GLN A 198 22.54 -7.92 -12.07
C GLN A 198 21.69 -9.13 -11.66
N GLY A 199 20.38 -8.94 -11.51
CA GLY A 199 19.49 -9.95 -10.95
C GLY A 199 19.73 -10.18 -9.45
N GLY A 200 18.94 -11.06 -8.84
CA GLY A 200 19.00 -11.31 -7.39
C GLY A 200 18.32 -10.22 -6.55
N PHE A 201 17.61 -9.28 -7.18
CA PHE A 201 16.82 -8.27 -6.49
C PHE A 201 15.32 -8.53 -6.62
N THR A 202 14.56 -8.09 -5.62
CA THR A 202 13.10 -7.92 -5.69
C THR A 202 12.72 -6.49 -5.38
N TRP A 203 11.59 -6.01 -5.90
CA TRP A 203 10.99 -4.78 -5.44
C TRP A 203 10.37 -4.99 -4.07
N ASN A 204 10.50 -4.01 -3.18
CA ASN A 204 9.76 -3.98 -1.92
C ASN A 204 8.27 -3.77 -2.21
N ALA A 205 7.42 -4.73 -1.85
CA ALA A 205 5.97 -4.61 -1.97
C ALA A 205 5.36 -3.64 -0.94
N GLY A 206 6.14 -3.14 0.04
CA GLY A 206 5.64 -2.36 1.16
C GLY A 206 4.82 -3.19 2.15
N MET A 207 4.91 -4.53 2.06
CA MET A 207 4.27 -5.47 2.97
C MET A 207 5.30 -6.07 3.90
N PHE A 208 4.98 -6.10 5.19
CA PHE A 208 5.85 -6.62 6.24
C PHE A 208 5.09 -7.58 7.15
N VAL A 209 5.79 -8.58 7.68
CA VAL A 209 5.25 -9.54 8.65
C VAL A 209 6.28 -9.78 9.75
N TRP A 210 5.86 -9.69 11.00
CA TRP A 210 6.72 -9.90 12.16
C TRP A 210 5.93 -10.35 13.39
N SER A 211 6.62 -10.92 14.37
CA SER A 211 6.09 -11.02 15.72
C SER A 211 6.26 -9.70 16.45
N LEU A 212 5.32 -9.38 17.34
CA LEU A 212 5.37 -8.19 18.20
C LEU A 212 6.66 -8.16 19.06
N PRO A 213 7.07 -9.27 19.71
CA PRO A 213 8.33 -9.31 20.45
C PRO A 213 9.55 -8.94 19.59
N THR A 214 9.65 -9.51 18.39
CA THR A 214 10.78 -9.27 17.48
C THR A 214 10.83 -7.82 17.01
N VAL A 215 9.71 -7.26 16.51
CA VAL A 215 9.72 -5.88 15.99
C VAL A 215 9.97 -4.86 17.11
N ILE A 216 9.45 -5.09 18.32
CA ILE A 216 9.71 -4.21 19.47
C ILE A 216 11.19 -4.25 19.87
N GLN A 217 11.82 -5.43 19.84
CA GLN A 217 13.27 -5.55 20.09
C GLN A 217 14.07 -4.78 19.02
N GLN A 218 13.74 -4.96 17.74
CA GLN A 218 14.42 -4.28 16.65
C GLN A 218 14.24 -2.75 16.71
N LEU A 219 13.04 -2.26 17.04
CA LEU A 219 12.80 -0.84 17.29
C LEU A 219 13.59 -0.33 18.50
N THR A 220 13.74 -1.13 19.56
CA THR A 220 14.50 -0.71 20.76
C THR A 220 15.97 -0.46 20.42
N THR A 221 16.55 -1.30 19.55
CA THR A 221 17.94 -1.17 19.10
C THR A 221 18.12 -0.03 18.10
N HIS A 222 17.25 0.04 17.08
CA HIS A 222 17.48 0.84 15.88
C HIS A 222 16.68 2.15 15.82
N ALA A 223 15.53 2.21 16.51
CA ALA A 223 14.62 3.36 16.51
C ALA A 223 14.01 3.60 17.92
N PRO A 224 14.83 3.92 18.94
CA PRO A 224 14.40 3.98 20.33
C PRO A 224 13.28 5.01 20.61
N GLU A 225 13.18 6.08 19.80
CA GLU A 225 12.05 7.02 19.85
C GLU A 225 10.72 6.31 19.60
N LEU A 226 10.65 5.47 18.56
CA LEU A 226 9.45 4.70 18.20
C LEU A 226 9.17 3.60 19.24
N ALA A 227 10.20 2.91 19.73
CA ALA A 227 10.05 1.89 20.77
C ALA A 227 9.46 2.48 22.08
N LYS A 228 9.91 3.68 22.47
CA LYS A 228 9.36 4.39 23.62
C LYS A 228 7.88 4.71 23.42
N PHE A 229 7.51 5.20 22.24
CA PHE A 229 6.11 5.49 21.91
C PHE A 229 5.23 4.23 21.94
N VAL A 230 5.69 3.11 21.38
CA VAL A 230 5.01 1.82 21.46
C VAL A 230 4.78 1.40 22.92
N SER A 231 5.80 1.55 23.77
CA SER A 231 5.70 1.23 25.19
C SER A 231 4.70 2.11 25.95
N GLU A 232 4.67 3.42 25.66
CA GLU A 232 3.70 4.36 26.23
C GLU A 232 2.26 3.98 25.84
N LEU A 233 2.02 3.59 24.58
CA LEU A 233 0.71 3.14 24.12
C LEU A 233 0.27 1.84 24.78
N ARG A 234 1.17 0.86 24.89
CA ARG A 234 0.89 -0.45 25.50
C ARG A 234 0.34 -0.33 26.93
N HIS A 235 0.80 0.66 27.69
CA HIS A 235 0.41 0.85 29.10
C HIS A 235 -0.59 2.00 29.29
N SER A 236 -1.11 2.57 28.20
CA SER A 236 -1.99 3.72 28.28
C SER A 236 -3.40 3.33 28.72
N SER A 237 -3.96 4.08 29.67
CA SER A 237 -5.38 4.01 30.02
C SER A 237 -6.28 4.80 29.06
N ASP A 238 -5.71 5.73 28.30
CA ASP A 238 -6.38 6.52 27.26
C ASP A 238 -5.46 6.68 26.06
N ILE A 239 -5.62 5.75 25.12
CA ILE A 239 -4.86 5.68 23.87
C ILE A 239 -5.01 6.98 23.07
N HIS A 240 -6.22 7.53 22.95
CA HIS A 240 -6.46 8.73 22.13
C HIS A 240 -5.70 9.94 22.67
N THR A 241 -5.77 10.17 23.99
CA THR A 241 -5.04 11.27 24.64
C THR A 241 -3.52 11.08 24.50
N THR A 242 -3.04 9.85 24.64
CA THR A 242 -1.61 9.53 24.51
C THR A 242 -1.11 9.77 23.09
N VAL A 243 -1.85 9.29 22.07
CA VAL A 243 -1.51 9.49 20.66
C VAL A 243 -1.52 10.98 20.31
N ALA A 244 -2.54 11.72 20.70
CA ALA A 244 -2.63 13.16 20.43
C ALA A 244 -1.45 13.95 21.04
N ALA A 245 -0.97 13.54 22.22
CA ALA A 245 0.13 14.20 22.91
C ALA A 245 1.52 13.83 22.35
N GLN A 246 1.72 12.59 21.89
CA GLN A 246 3.05 12.07 21.56
C GLN A 246 3.31 11.93 20.06
N PHE A 247 2.32 11.47 19.29
CA PHE A 247 2.49 11.20 17.86
C PHE A 247 2.97 12.43 17.06
N PRO A 248 2.46 13.66 17.30
CA PRO A 248 2.95 14.84 16.61
C PRO A 248 4.42 15.18 16.90
N LYS A 249 5.06 14.61 17.93
CA LYS A 249 6.47 14.87 18.26
C LYS A 249 7.44 13.92 17.55
N LEU A 250 6.94 12.80 17.02
CA LEU A 250 7.75 11.77 16.38
C LEU A 250 8.42 12.31 15.11
N THR A 251 9.63 11.84 14.86
CA THR A 251 10.38 12.15 13.64
C THR A 251 9.62 11.64 12.41
N PRO A 252 9.32 12.47 11.39
CA PRO A 252 8.72 12.00 10.15
C PRO A 252 9.73 11.19 9.33
N ILE A 253 9.50 9.88 9.17
CA ILE A 253 10.41 8.97 8.46
C ILE A 253 9.67 7.69 8.01
N SER A 254 10.07 7.09 6.88
CA SER A 254 9.50 5.81 6.45
C SER A 254 10.04 4.64 7.28
N ILE A 255 9.25 3.58 7.40
CA ILE A 255 9.65 2.35 8.10
C ILE A 255 10.87 1.70 7.42
N ASP A 256 10.99 1.86 6.11
CA ASP A 256 12.10 1.35 5.32
C ASP A 256 13.42 1.93 5.80
N TYR A 257 13.50 3.26 5.97
CA TYR A 257 14.70 3.94 6.47
C TYR A 257 14.88 3.80 7.99
N ALA A 258 13.78 3.86 8.75
CA ALA A 258 13.85 3.87 10.22
C ALA A 258 14.18 2.49 10.81
N LEU A 259 13.88 1.41 10.09
CA LEU A 259 14.01 0.05 10.62
C LEU A 259 14.55 -0.93 9.58
N MET A 260 13.95 -1.04 8.39
CA MET A 260 14.27 -2.15 7.47
C MET A 260 15.69 -2.10 6.92
N GLU A 261 16.27 -0.91 6.70
CA GLU A 261 17.66 -0.77 6.25
C GLU A 261 18.71 -1.07 7.35
N SER A 262 18.33 -0.98 8.63
CA SER A 262 19.24 -1.11 9.76
C SER A 262 18.99 -2.33 10.65
N ALA A 263 17.85 -3.01 10.52
CA ALA A 263 17.48 -4.16 11.33
C ALA A 263 18.52 -5.27 11.26
N ASP A 264 18.68 -5.98 12.38
CA ASP A 264 19.73 -7.00 12.53
C ASP A 264 19.52 -8.18 11.57
N ARG A 265 18.25 -8.50 11.28
CA ARG A 265 17.86 -9.59 10.41
C ARG A 265 16.57 -9.29 9.67
N VAL A 266 16.66 -9.25 8.34
CA VAL A 266 15.52 -9.10 7.44
C VAL A 266 15.46 -10.33 6.54
N LEU A 267 14.27 -10.88 6.39
CA LEU A 267 13.98 -12.04 5.57
C LEU A 267 13.07 -11.62 4.42
N ASN A 268 13.32 -12.15 3.23
CA ASN A 268 12.49 -11.89 2.06
C ASN A 268 11.81 -13.16 1.56
N ILE A 269 10.51 -13.05 1.27
CA ILE A 269 9.76 -14.06 0.50
C ILE A 269 9.36 -13.40 -0.82
N GLU A 270 9.73 -14.03 -1.94
CA GLU A 270 9.31 -13.57 -3.26
C GLU A 270 7.85 -13.92 -3.49
N ALA A 271 7.05 -12.95 -3.91
CA ALA A 271 5.65 -13.14 -4.23
C ALA A 271 5.49 -14.01 -5.48
N THR A 272 4.57 -14.98 -5.38
CA THR A 272 4.13 -15.82 -6.51
C THR A 272 2.77 -15.40 -7.07
N PHE A 273 2.12 -14.41 -6.43
CA PHE A 273 0.87 -13.78 -6.86
C PHE A 273 1.11 -12.58 -7.78
N ASP A 274 0.05 -12.12 -8.47
CA ASP A 274 0.08 -10.89 -9.26
C ASP A 274 0.07 -9.64 -8.39
N TRP A 275 0.77 -8.59 -8.83
CA TRP A 275 0.85 -7.34 -8.06
C TRP A 275 1.01 -6.13 -9.00
N ASP A 276 0.24 -5.07 -8.76
CA ASP A 276 0.45 -3.75 -9.36
C ASP A 276 0.16 -2.67 -8.30
N ASP A 277 1.05 -1.68 -8.20
CA ASP A 277 0.88 -0.52 -7.31
C ASP A 277 -0.17 0.48 -7.84
N VAL A 278 -0.71 0.27 -9.04
CA VAL A 278 -1.75 1.10 -9.68
C VAL A 278 -1.38 2.59 -9.60
N GLY A 279 -0.19 2.93 -10.13
CA GLY A 279 0.41 4.25 -9.91
C GLY A 279 -0.15 5.39 -10.76
N SER A 280 -0.85 5.09 -11.87
CA SER A 280 -1.36 6.08 -12.83
C SER A 280 -2.53 5.54 -13.67
N TRP A 281 -3.15 6.40 -14.48
CA TRP A 281 -4.14 6.01 -15.47
C TRP A 281 -3.61 4.99 -16.49
N LEU A 282 -2.30 5.01 -16.79
CA LEU A 282 -1.67 4.03 -17.65
C LEU A 282 -1.71 2.62 -17.03
N SER A 283 -1.54 2.51 -15.70
CA SER A 283 -1.69 1.25 -14.98
C SER A 283 -3.14 0.76 -15.02
N VAL A 284 -4.11 1.65 -14.76
CA VAL A 284 -5.54 1.29 -14.78
C VAL A 284 -5.96 0.76 -16.15
N ALA A 285 -5.48 1.36 -17.24
CA ALA A 285 -5.83 0.96 -18.60
C ALA A 285 -5.53 -0.52 -18.93
N LYS A 286 -4.58 -1.17 -18.22
CA LYS A 286 -4.29 -2.60 -18.39
C LYS A 286 -5.46 -3.51 -17.99
N TYR A 287 -6.32 -3.01 -17.10
CA TYR A 287 -7.43 -3.75 -16.50
C TYR A 287 -8.80 -3.30 -17.03
N LEU A 288 -8.83 -2.29 -17.90
CA LEU A 288 -10.03 -1.83 -18.57
C LEU A 288 -10.30 -2.66 -19.82
N GLU A 289 -11.56 -2.68 -20.26
CA GLU A 289 -11.95 -3.38 -21.47
C GLU A 289 -11.37 -2.68 -22.71
N LYS A 290 -10.92 -3.50 -23.67
CA LYS A 290 -10.35 -3.03 -24.93
C LYS A 290 -11.45 -2.84 -25.98
N TYR A 291 -11.45 -1.67 -26.61
CA TYR A 291 -12.32 -1.30 -27.72
C TYR A 291 -11.48 -0.87 -28.94
N GLY A 292 -11.99 -1.15 -30.13
CA GLY A 292 -11.39 -0.71 -31.40
C GLY A 292 -9.87 -0.89 -31.50
N GLN A 293 -9.21 0.19 -31.92
CA GLN A 293 -7.75 0.29 -32.08
C GLN A 293 -7.08 0.68 -30.74
N GLU A 294 -7.07 -0.26 -29.80
CA GLU A 294 -6.41 -0.11 -28.49
C GLU A 294 -7.00 0.91 -27.51
N ASN A 295 -8.22 1.40 -27.74
CA ASN A 295 -8.92 2.19 -26.72
C ASN A 295 -9.22 1.31 -25.49
N ARG A 296 -9.14 1.91 -24.30
CA ARG A 296 -9.37 1.25 -23.01
C ARG A 296 -10.44 2.02 -22.24
N ALA A 297 -11.52 1.36 -21.86
CA ALA A 297 -12.63 2.02 -21.16
C ALA A 297 -13.26 1.18 -20.06
N ASN A 298 -13.80 1.86 -19.03
CA ASN A 298 -14.57 1.21 -17.95
C ASN A 298 -16.05 0.95 -18.31
N GLU A 299 -16.48 1.41 -19.48
CA GLU A 299 -17.80 1.18 -20.05
C GLU A 299 -17.73 1.24 -21.58
N GLN A 300 -18.82 0.86 -22.25
CA GLN A 300 -18.92 0.94 -23.70
C GLN A 300 -18.83 2.39 -24.20
N ILE A 301 -17.91 2.65 -25.13
CA ILE A 301 -17.71 3.95 -25.77
C ILE A 301 -18.22 3.96 -27.22
N SER A 302 -18.49 5.17 -27.74
CA SER A 302 -18.72 5.40 -29.17
C SER A 302 -17.45 5.97 -29.80
N GLU A 303 -16.94 5.35 -30.85
CA GLU A 303 -15.62 5.69 -31.41
C GLU A 303 -15.62 5.66 -32.94
N ILE A 304 -14.99 6.66 -33.56
CA ILE A 304 -14.73 6.74 -35.00
C ILE A 304 -13.34 7.35 -35.16
N ASP A 305 -12.47 6.71 -35.94
CA ASP A 305 -11.11 7.19 -36.21
C ASP A 305 -10.36 7.61 -34.92
N SER A 306 -10.33 6.74 -33.92
CA SER A 306 -9.69 7.02 -32.63
C SER A 306 -8.89 5.83 -32.11
N GLU A 307 -7.67 6.05 -31.65
CA GLU A 307 -6.77 4.99 -31.16
C GLU A 307 -6.02 5.29 -29.85
N ASN A 308 -5.69 4.23 -29.11
CA ASN A 308 -4.86 4.25 -27.90
C ASN A 308 -5.31 5.17 -26.75
N ASN A 309 -6.60 5.50 -26.69
CA ASN A 309 -7.17 6.36 -25.65
C ASN A 309 -7.51 5.58 -24.37
N ILE A 310 -7.49 6.27 -23.23
CA ILE A 310 -7.94 5.78 -21.93
C ILE A 310 -9.17 6.59 -21.53
N VAL A 311 -10.31 5.92 -21.39
CA VAL A 311 -11.59 6.55 -21.05
C VAL A 311 -12.09 6.03 -19.71
N PHE A 312 -12.41 6.94 -18.80
CA PHE A 312 -13.01 6.57 -17.52
C PHE A 312 -14.21 7.47 -17.21
N ASN A 313 -15.41 6.92 -17.31
CA ASN A 313 -16.64 7.62 -16.95
C ASN A 313 -17.12 7.20 -15.57
N ALA A 314 -17.06 8.13 -14.62
CA ALA A 314 -17.60 7.99 -13.26
C ALA A 314 -18.86 8.84 -13.05
N ARG A 315 -19.48 9.32 -14.14
CA ARG A 315 -20.74 10.09 -14.11
C ARG A 315 -21.89 9.23 -14.66
N PRO A 316 -22.78 8.72 -13.79
CA PRO A 316 -23.92 7.93 -14.24
C PRO A 316 -24.82 8.71 -15.20
N GLY A 317 -25.28 8.04 -16.25
CA GLY A 317 -26.23 8.58 -17.23
C GLY A 317 -25.61 9.48 -18.31
N THR A 318 -24.29 9.68 -18.32
CA THR A 318 -23.58 10.32 -19.44
C THR A 318 -22.89 9.28 -20.31
N ARG A 319 -22.44 9.68 -21.50
CA ARG A 319 -21.64 8.87 -22.42
C ARG A 319 -20.46 9.68 -22.93
N ILE A 320 -19.37 8.99 -23.25
CA ILE A 320 -18.19 9.57 -23.89
C ILE A 320 -18.11 9.04 -25.32
N ALA A 321 -17.90 9.94 -26.28
CA ALA A 321 -17.69 9.62 -27.69
C ALA A 321 -16.35 10.19 -28.15
N LEU A 322 -15.61 9.40 -28.93
CA LEU A 322 -14.31 9.75 -29.51
C LEU A 322 -14.44 9.84 -31.04
N LEU A 323 -13.90 10.91 -31.61
CA LEU A 323 -13.90 11.14 -33.06
C LEU A 323 -12.59 11.79 -33.47
N GLY A 324 -11.74 11.09 -34.23
CA GLY A 324 -10.50 11.67 -34.76
C GLY A 324 -9.46 12.01 -33.69
N VAL A 325 -9.39 11.22 -32.60
CA VAL A 325 -8.54 11.51 -31.44
C VAL A 325 -7.72 10.32 -31.01
N ASP A 326 -6.45 10.58 -30.71
CA ASP A 326 -5.45 9.57 -30.41
C ASP A 326 -4.64 9.93 -29.17
N ASP A 327 -4.18 8.93 -28.44
CA ASP A 327 -3.32 9.08 -27.27
C ASP A 327 -3.88 10.04 -26.20
N LEU A 328 -5.18 9.98 -25.90
CA LEU A 328 -5.80 10.77 -24.82
C LEU A 328 -6.10 9.97 -23.57
N ILE A 329 -6.10 10.65 -22.43
CA ILE A 329 -6.73 10.25 -21.18
C ILE A 329 -7.96 11.15 -21.01
N VAL A 330 -9.14 10.55 -21.00
CA VAL A 330 -10.44 11.22 -20.83
C VAL A 330 -11.11 10.68 -19.58
N VAL A 331 -11.20 11.49 -18.53
CA VAL A 331 -11.79 11.07 -17.25
C VAL A 331 -12.92 12.02 -16.90
N GLN A 332 -14.14 11.49 -16.84
CA GLN A 332 -15.35 12.23 -16.51
C GLN A 332 -15.82 11.88 -15.10
N THR A 333 -16.10 12.91 -14.31
CA THR A 333 -16.76 12.83 -13.00
C THR A 333 -18.00 13.72 -12.99
N PRO A 334 -18.86 13.66 -11.95
CA PRO A 334 -20.06 14.50 -11.88
C PRO A 334 -19.77 16.01 -12.00
N ASP A 335 -18.64 16.45 -11.45
CA ASP A 335 -18.27 17.86 -11.29
C ASP A 335 -17.08 18.31 -12.15
N ALA A 336 -16.31 17.38 -12.73
CA ALA A 336 -15.13 17.71 -13.53
C ALA A 336 -14.86 16.73 -14.69
N LEU A 337 -14.17 17.24 -15.72
CA LEU A 337 -13.66 16.48 -16.86
C LEU A 337 -12.16 16.76 -17.00
N LEU A 338 -11.36 15.71 -17.08
CA LEU A 338 -9.97 15.78 -17.48
C LEU A 338 -9.83 15.25 -18.90
N VAL A 339 -9.15 16.02 -19.74
CA VAL A 339 -8.62 15.58 -21.02
C VAL A 339 -7.14 15.88 -21.00
N ALA A 340 -6.30 14.85 -21.10
CA ALA A 340 -4.86 14.98 -21.12
C ALA A 340 -4.26 14.10 -22.21
N ASN A 341 -3.09 14.49 -22.73
CA ASN A 341 -2.32 13.58 -23.56
C ASN A 341 -1.82 12.41 -22.68
N ARG A 342 -1.88 11.18 -23.20
CA ARG A 342 -1.50 9.94 -22.53
C ARG A 342 -0.06 9.96 -22.03
N HIS A 343 0.85 10.61 -22.74
CA HIS A 343 2.26 10.76 -22.34
C HIS A 343 2.48 11.75 -21.19
N GLN A 344 1.44 12.51 -20.81
CA GLN A 344 1.48 13.47 -19.70
C GLN A 344 0.82 12.91 -18.43
N ALA A 345 0.57 11.59 -18.34
CA ALA A 345 -0.08 10.97 -17.20
C ALA A 345 0.58 11.32 -15.85
N ASP A 346 1.91 11.32 -15.79
CA ASP A 346 2.65 11.65 -14.56
C ASP A 346 2.58 13.14 -14.20
N SER A 347 2.36 14.01 -15.20
CA SER A 347 2.24 15.45 -15.05
C SER A 347 0.90 15.90 -14.44
N ILE A 348 -0.09 15.00 -14.32
CA ILE A 348 -1.40 15.34 -13.70
C ILE A 348 -1.21 15.85 -12.27
N LYS A 349 -0.30 15.24 -11.50
CA LYS A 349 -0.03 15.67 -10.13
C LYS A 349 0.57 17.08 -10.07
N SER A 350 1.55 17.39 -10.93
CA SER A 350 2.20 18.70 -10.94
C SER A 350 1.26 19.79 -11.46
N PHE A 351 0.39 19.46 -12.43
CA PHE A 351 -0.66 20.34 -12.94
C PHE A 351 -1.59 20.83 -11.82
N LEU A 352 -2.09 19.93 -10.96
CA LEU A 352 -2.98 20.31 -9.86
C LEU A 352 -2.32 21.28 -8.87
N THR A 353 -1.05 21.04 -8.53
CA THR A 353 -0.28 21.92 -7.65
C THR A 353 -0.16 23.34 -8.25
N SER A 354 0.03 23.44 -9.57
CA SER A 354 0.07 24.72 -10.28
C SER A 354 -1.29 25.44 -10.25
N CYS A 355 -2.39 24.72 -10.49
CA CYS A 355 -3.74 25.27 -10.47
C CYS A 355 -4.19 25.78 -9.09
N GLN A 356 -3.74 25.12 -8.00
CA GLN A 356 -4.01 25.58 -6.63
C GLN A 356 -3.39 26.95 -6.33
N SER A 357 -2.27 27.27 -6.97
CA SER A 357 -1.56 28.54 -6.82
C SER A 357 -2.22 29.68 -7.62
N SER A 358 -3.10 29.33 -8.56
CA SER A 358 -3.69 30.24 -9.56
C SER A 358 -5.22 30.18 -9.53
N CYS A 359 -5.84 30.56 -8.41
CA CYS A 359 -7.29 30.84 -8.26
C CYS A 359 -8.30 29.76 -8.75
N CYS A 360 -7.85 28.56 -9.13
CA CYS A 360 -8.70 27.47 -9.60
C CYS A 360 -9.13 26.61 -8.41
N LYS A 361 -10.40 26.74 -8.02
CA LYS A 361 -11.04 26.02 -6.91
C LYS A 361 -11.44 24.60 -7.32
N PHE A 362 -10.48 23.74 -7.66
CA PHE A 362 -10.73 22.29 -7.80
C PHE A 362 -10.34 21.63 -6.47
N LYS A 363 -11.25 21.56 -5.51
CA LYS A 363 -11.05 20.85 -4.22
C LYS A 363 -11.86 19.57 -4.17
#